data_AF-A0A022QN02-F1
#
_entry.id   AF-A0A022QN02-F1
#
_cell.length_a   1.000
_cell.length_b   1.000
_cell.length_c   1.000
_cell.angle_alpha   90.00
_cell.angle_beta   90.00
_cell.angle_gamma   90.00
#
_symmetry.space_group_name_H-M   'P 1'
#
loop_
_entity.id
_entity.type
_entity.pdbx_description
1 polymer ?
#
loop_
_entity_poly.entity_id
_entity_poly.type
_entity_poly.pdbx_seq_one_letter_code
_entity_poly.pdbx_strand_id
1 'polypeptide(L)'
;ESYEGQQDIQLMRFADYFGRAFSSVSASQFPWLKLFRESAVAKIADVPVSHVSEAVYKASVDWINHRSNEALGTFVVWSLDCIFADLASQQLGSKGPKKAGQQASSKSQVAIFLVLAMVLRRKPDVLINLLPNLSENSKYQGQDKLTVIIWMVVQACQGDLAVGLYLWAHHILPVLGGKSGSNPQSRDLVLQLVERILAVPKARGILVNNAVRKGERLVPPVALDLLLHVAFPASSARVKATERFEAIYPLLKDVALAGSPGSKAMKQVALQIQTLTVKTAGEGIPSLSEEASSIFIWCLVQNPDCYKQWDKIYEDNIEANVAILRKLSENWKEISSKHSSLQPLGETLKSFRQKNEKVLSGGGDVTRQGLFKEADKYCKVILGRVSSGHGCVKIVVFTIAVLAVGAAVVSPKH
;
A
#
# COMPACT_ATOMS: atom_id res chain seq x y z
N GLU A 1 -9.39 43.35 -21.22
CA GLU A 1 -10.08 43.03 -19.95
C GLU A 1 -9.11 42.33 -19.00
N SER A 2 -9.01 42.81 -17.76
CA SER A 2 -8.13 42.21 -16.75
C SER A 2 -8.77 40.91 -16.26
N TYR A 3 -8.16 39.77 -16.60
CA TYR A 3 -8.53 38.45 -16.09
C TYR A 3 -7.85 38.17 -14.75
N GLU A 4 -7.37 39.18 -14.03
CA GLU A 4 -6.54 39.02 -12.82
C GLU A 4 -7.18 38.10 -11.76
N GLY A 5 -8.52 38.09 -11.67
CA GLY A 5 -9.26 37.19 -10.78
C GLY A 5 -9.69 35.83 -11.36
N GLN A 6 -9.61 35.62 -12.68
CA GLN A 6 -10.19 34.44 -13.35
C GLN A 6 -9.10 33.38 -13.62
N GLN A 7 -8.68 32.68 -12.57
CA GLN A 7 -7.55 31.75 -12.61
C GLN A 7 -7.73 30.61 -13.63
N ASP A 8 -8.95 30.12 -13.83
CA ASP A 8 -9.24 29.07 -14.82
C ASP A 8 -8.95 29.56 -16.24
N ILE A 9 -9.33 30.79 -16.57
CA ILE A 9 -9.05 31.39 -17.88
C ILE A 9 -7.56 31.66 -18.04
N GLN A 10 -6.88 32.08 -16.97
CA GLN A 10 -5.42 32.27 -17.00
C GLN A 10 -4.70 30.95 -17.29
N LEU A 11 -5.11 29.83 -16.69
CA LEU A 11 -4.53 28.51 -16.92
C LEU A 11 -4.77 28.01 -18.36
N MET A 12 -5.97 28.21 -18.90
CA MET A 12 -6.25 27.90 -20.31
C MET A 12 -5.39 28.74 -21.27
N ARG A 13 -5.25 30.05 -21.00
CA ARG A 13 -4.37 30.94 -21.80
C ARG A 13 -2.91 30.56 -21.69
N PHE A 14 -2.49 30.09 -20.53
CA PHE A 14 -1.14 29.58 -20.31
C PHE A 14 -0.86 28.33 -21.16
N ALA A 15 -1.83 27.40 -21.24
CA ALA A 15 -1.76 26.28 -22.17
C ALA A 15 -1.77 26.74 -23.64
N ASP A 16 -2.58 27.73 -23.99
CA ASP A 16 -2.61 28.30 -25.35
C ASP A 16 -1.29 28.98 -25.74
N TYR A 17 -0.60 29.64 -24.80
CA TYR A 17 0.73 30.20 -25.04
C TYR A 17 1.72 29.13 -25.48
N PHE A 18 1.80 28.02 -24.73
CA PHE A 18 2.61 26.87 -25.15
C PHE A 18 2.08 26.25 -26.43
N GLY A 19 0.76 26.25 -26.65
CA GLY A 19 0.16 25.76 -27.89
C GLY A 19 0.66 26.52 -29.12
N ARG A 20 0.81 27.84 -29.02
CA ARG A 20 1.39 28.68 -30.07
C ARG A 20 2.90 28.45 -30.22
N ALA A 21 3.61 28.37 -29.10
CA ALA A 21 5.06 28.13 -29.10
C ALA A 21 5.43 26.77 -29.72
N PHE A 22 4.58 25.75 -29.53
CA PHE A 22 4.74 24.41 -30.11
C PHE A 22 3.89 24.20 -31.38
N SER A 23 3.50 25.26 -32.08
CA SER A 23 2.68 25.15 -33.30
C SER A 23 3.39 24.44 -34.45
N SER A 24 4.73 24.45 -34.46
CA SER A 24 5.54 23.71 -35.44
C SER A 24 5.72 22.22 -35.09
N VAL A 25 5.29 21.77 -33.89
CA VAL A 25 5.41 20.36 -33.49
C VAL A 25 4.30 19.57 -34.17
N SER A 26 4.68 18.71 -35.11
CA SER A 26 3.72 17.85 -35.81
C SER A 26 3.27 16.66 -34.95
N ALA A 27 2.15 16.05 -35.33
CA ALA A 27 1.69 14.80 -34.73
C ALA A 27 2.70 13.64 -34.89
N SER A 28 3.56 13.68 -35.91
CA SER A 28 4.64 12.69 -36.09
C SER A 28 5.83 12.93 -35.15
N GLN A 29 6.06 14.17 -34.71
CA GLN A 29 7.08 14.51 -33.73
C GLN A 29 6.63 14.23 -32.28
N PHE A 30 5.32 14.31 -32.01
CA PHE A 30 4.73 13.92 -30.73
C PHE A 30 3.56 12.93 -30.90
N PRO A 31 3.85 11.67 -31.29
CA PRO A 31 2.83 10.64 -31.49
C PRO A 31 2.42 10.03 -30.14
N TRP A 32 1.81 10.86 -29.28
CA TRP A 32 1.61 10.54 -27.86
C TRP A 32 0.89 9.22 -27.63
N LEU A 33 -0.11 8.87 -28.46
CA LEU A 33 -0.86 7.62 -28.33
C LEU A 33 0.03 6.39 -28.53
N LYS A 34 0.86 6.43 -29.57
CA LYS A 34 1.85 5.38 -29.86
C LYS A 34 2.91 5.32 -28.76
N LEU A 35 3.42 6.49 -28.37
CA LEU A 35 4.43 6.62 -27.33
C LEU A 35 3.95 5.99 -26.01
N PHE A 36 2.73 6.30 -25.57
CA PHE A 36 2.18 5.82 -24.31
C PHE A 36 1.84 4.33 -24.36
N ARG A 37 1.39 3.81 -25.51
CA ARG A 37 1.06 2.38 -25.66
C ARG A 37 2.28 1.47 -25.77
N GLU A 38 3.33 1.93 -26.45
CA GLU A 38 4.47 1.07 -26.83
C GLU A 38 5.71 1.27 -25.96
N SER A 39 5.76 2.34 -25.14
CA SER A 39 6.92 2.63 -24.30
C SER A 39 6.71 2.25 -22.84
N ALA A 40 7.80 1.86 -22.17
CA ALA A 40 7.81 1.71 -20.72
C ALA A 40 7.45 3.03 -20.01
N VAL A 41 6.81 2.93 -18.84
CA VAL A 41 6.41 4.06 -17.99
C VAL A 41 7.61 4.96 -17.67
N ALA A 42 8.79 4.37 -17.45
CA ALA A 42 10.02 5.11 -17.20
C ALA A 42 10.43 6.02 -18.38
N LYS A 43 10.18 5.60 -19.62
CA LYS A 43 10.55 6.37 -20.83
C LYS A 43 9.63 7.56 -21.05
N ILE A 44 8.35 7.45 -20.67
CA ILE A 44 7.37 8.53 -20.85
C ILE A 44 7.32 9.50 -19.65
N ALA A 45 8.00 9.16 -18.55
CA ALA A 45 7.94 9.91 -17.30
C ALA A 45 8.32 11.38 -17.44
N ASP A 46 9.34 11.66 -18.26
CA ASP A 46 9.85 13.01 -18.48
C ASP A 46 9.39 13.65 -19.78
N VAL A 47 8.49 13.00 -20.52
CA VAL A 47 7.91 13.57 -21.74
C VAL A 47 6.59 14.27 -21.42
N PRO A 48 6.36 15.51 -21.91
CA PRO A 48 7.24 16.32 -22.76
C PRO A 48 8.16 17.31 -21.99
N VAL A 49 8.17 17.28 -20.65
CA VAL A 49 8.91 18.26 -19.82
C VAL A 49 10.41 18.33 -20.15
N SER A 50 11.04 17.19 -20.47
CA SER A 50 12.45 17.07 -20.86
C SER A 50 12.83 17.85 -22.13
N HIS A 51 11.86 18.27 -22.94
CA HIS A 51 12.08 19.08 -24.14
C HIS A 51 11.98 20.59 -23.87
N VAL A 52 11.76 20.99 -22.62
CA VAL A 52 11.67 22.41 -22.22
C VAL A 52 12.92 22.81 -21.47
N SER A 53 13.47 23.98 -21.81
CA SER A 53 14.62 24.53 -21.07
C SER A 53 14.30 24.71 -19.58
N GLU A 54 15.29 24.50 -18.72
CA GLU A 54 15.14 24.64 -17.27
C GLU A 54 14.62 26.02 -16.85
N ALA A 55 15.08 27.08 -17.51
CA ALA A 55 14.64 28.45 -17.23
C ALA A 55 13.14 28.63 -17.48
N VAL A 56 12.63 28.14 -18.63
CA VAL A 56 11.19 28.19 -18.95
C VAL A 56 10.40 27.31 -17.99
N TYR A 57 10.90 26.12 -17.67
CA TYR A 57 10.24 25.21 -16.73
C TYR A 57 10.10 25.85 -15.36
N LYS A 58 11.18 26.42 -14.83
CA LYS A 58 11.22 27.07 -13.51
C LYS A 58 10.25 28.25 -13.44
N ALA A 59 10.31 29.17 -14.39
CA ALA A 59 9.39 30.31 -14.44
C ALA A 59 7.93 29.87 -14.53
N SER A 60 7.65 28.81 -15.31
CA SER A 60 6.32 28.23 -15.45
C SER A 60 5.79 27.64 -14.15
N VAL A 61 6.58 26.81 -13.47
CA VAL A 61 6.14 26.18 -12.22
C VAL A 61 6.04 27.18 -11.07
N ASP A 62 6.88 28.22 -11.06
CA ASP A 62 6.80 29.32 -10.10
C ASP A 62 5.48 30.08 -10.28
N TRP A 63 5.09 30.38 -11.52
CA TRP A 63 3.79 31.00 -11.80
C TRP A 63 2.61 30.10 -11.39
N ILE A 64 2.64 28.80 -11.75
CA ILE A 64 1.64 27.80 -11.36
C ILE A 64 1.48 27.71 -9.84
N ASN A 65 2.57 27.84 -9.08
CA ASN A 65 2.56 27.70 -7.63
C ASN A 65 1.64 28.73 -6.93
N HIS A 66 1.38 29.87 -7.58
CA HIS A 66 0.50 30.93 -7.10
C HIS A 66 -0.98 30.72 -7.44
N ARG A 67 -1.34 29.64 -8.14
CA ARG A 67 -2.75 29.31 -8.43
C ARG A 67 -3.38 28.51 -7.29
N SER A 68 -4.69 28.66 -7.11
CA SER A 68 -5.45 27.89 -6.11
C SER A 68 -5.56 26.42 -6.51
N ASN A 69 -5.67 25.53 -5.52
CA ASN A 69 -5.86 24.10 -5.78
C ASN A 69 -7.16 23.82 -6.54
N GLU A 70 -8.19 24.65 -6.34
CA GLU A 70 -9.46 24.57 -7.05
C GLU A 70 -9.29 24.85 -8.55
N ALA A 71 -8.65 25.97 -8.91
CA ALA A 71 -8.42 26.33 -10.31
C ALA A 71 -7.52 25.32 -11.02
N LEU A 72 -6.49 24.82 -10.32
CA LEU A 72 -5.65 23.75 -10.83
C LEU A 72 -6.44 22.45 -11.02
N GLY A 73 -7.37 22.13 -10.13
CA GLY A 73 -8.26 20.98 -10.24
C GLY A 73 -9.15 21.07 -11.49
N THR A 74 -9.80 22.22 -11.69
CA THR A 74 -10.60 22.51 -12.89
C THR A 74 -9.76 22.36 -14.16
N PHE A 75 -8.54 22.90 -14.16
CA PHE A 75 -7.63 22.78 -15.30
C PHE A 75 -7.20 21.33 -15.58
N VAL A 76 -6.94 20.53 -14.55
CA VAL A 76 -6.59 19.10 -14.71
C VAL A 76 -7.75 18.34 -15.36
N VAL A 77 -8.99 18.56 -14.90
CA VAL A 77 -10.19 17.94 -15.49
C VAL A 77 -10.36 18.37 -16.95
N TRP A 78 -10.24 19.66 -17.25
CA TRP A 78 -10.33 20.17 -18.62
C TRP A 78 -9.25 19.59 -19.53
N SER A 79 -8.02 19.43 -19.02
CA SER A 79 -6.91 18.84 -19.77
C SER A 79 -7.18 17.37 -20.08
N LEU A 80 -7.67 16.62 -19.09
CA LEU A 80 -8.02 15.22 -19.24
C LEU A 80 -9.16 15.03 -20.26
N ASP A 81 -10.15 15.91 -20.25
CA ASP A 81 -11.24 15.94 -21.22
C ASP A 81 -10.75 16.17 -22.64
N CYS A 82 -9.80 17.10 -22.82
CA CYS A 82 -9.18 17.34 -24.12
C CYS A 82 -8.39 16.12 -24.61
N ILE A 83 -7.62 15.47 -23.73
CA ILE A 83 -6.82 14.28 -24.06
C ILE A 83 -7.74 13.11 -24.42
N PHE A 84 -8.84 12.90 -23.69
CA PHE A 84 -9.77 11.81 -23.97
C PHE A 84 -10.64 12.05 -25.20
N ALA A 85 -10.99 13.30 -25.50
CA ALA A 85 -11.61 13.64 -26.77
C ALA A 85 -10.67 13.33 -27.96
N ASP A 86 -9.39 13.66 -27.83
CA ASP A 86 -8.37 13.33 -28.83
C ASP A 86 -8.18 11.82 -28.97
N LEU A 87 -8.08 11.09 -27.85
CA LEU A 87 -8.01 9.62 -27.82
C LEU A 87 -9.17 8.97 -28.58
N ALA A 88 -10.40 9.40 -28.32
CA ALA A 88 -11.59 8.88 -29.00
C ALA A 88 -11.54 9.17 -30.52
N SER A 89 -11.08 10.37 -30.90
CA SER A 89 -10.95 10.75 -32.31
C SER A 89 -9.91 9.91 -33.07
N GLN A 90 -8.78 9.58 -32.42
CA GLN A 90 -7.73 8.77 -33.01
C GLN A 90 -8.12 7.28 -33.09
N GLN A 91 -8.96 6.78 -32.18
CA GLN A 91 -9.45 5.39 -32.20
C GLN A 91 -10.50 5.13 -33.27
N LEU A 92 -11.38 6.10 -33.55
CA LEU A 92 -12.42 6.00 -34.59
C LEU A 92 -11.86 6.16 -36.02
N GLY A 93 -10.61 6.59 -36.15
CA GLY A 93 -9.94 6.96 -37.39
C GLY A 93 -9.33 5.83 -38.22
N SER A 94 -10.01 4.67 -38.37
CA SER A 94 -9.65 3.71 -39.44
C SER A 94 -10.77 3.40 -40.45
N LYS A 95 -12.07 3.66 -40.15
CA LYS A 95 -13.18 3.53 -41.12
C LYS A 95 -14.38 4.40 -40.74
N GLY A 96 -14.50 5.60 -41.30
CA GLY A 96 -15.73 6.41 -41.19
C GLY A 96 -15.65 7.74 -41.95
N PRO A 97 -16.69 8.14 -42.71
CA PRO A 97 -16.68 9.39 -43.46
C PRO A 97 -16.84 10.58 -42.50
N LYS A 98 -15.93 11.55 -42.62
CA LYS A 98 -15.89 12.78 -41.82
C LYS A 98 -17.18 13.59 -42.03
N LYS A 99 -18.10 13.56 -41.06
CA LYS A 99 -19.14 14.58 -40.95
C LYS A 99 -18.55 15.83 -40.31
N ALA A 100 -18.59 16.93 -41.06
CA ALA A 100 -18.21 18.25 -40.62
C ALA A 100 -19.13 18.72 -39.49
N GLY A 101 -18.62 18.67 -38.27
CA GLY A 101 -19.24 19.21 -37.06
C GLY A 101 -18.15 19.38 -36.02
N GLN A 102 -17.48 20.54 -36.05
CA GLN A 102 -16.52 21.03 -35.05
C GLN A 102 -15.55 19.97 -34.48
N GLN A 103 -14.68 19.44 -35.33
CA GLN A 103 -13.51 18.70 -34.86
C GLN A 103 -12.48 19.75 -34.40
N ALA A 104 -12.30 19.90 -33.08
CA ALA A 104 -11.33 20.82 -32.48
C ALA A 104 -9.89 20.40 -32.83
N SER A 105 -9.46 20.74 -34.04
CA SER A 105 -8.11 20.55 -34.58
C SER A 105 -7.13 21.63 -34.10
N SER A 106 -7.43 22.40 -33.04
CA SER A 106 -6.76 23.68 -32.79
C SER A 106 -5.95 23.79 -31.48
N LYS A 107 -5.80 22.73 -30.69
CA LYS A 107 -4.94 22.75 -29.49
C LYS A 107 -3.78 21.79 -29.63
N SER A 108 -2.57 22.31 -29.50
CA SER A 108 -1.36 21.49 -29.52
C SER A 108 -1.39 20.50 -28.36
N GLN A 109 -1.60 19.20 -28.65
CA GLN A 109 -1.68 18.15 -27.63
C GLN A 109 -0.44 18.15 -26.72
N VAL A 110 0.74 18.41 -27.31
CA VAL A 110 1.99 18.50 -26.53
C VAL A 110 1.94 19.61 -25.48
N ALA A 111 1.27 20.73 -25.76
CA ALA A 111 1.12 21.82 -24.80
C ALA A 111 0.20 21.43 -23.63
N ILE A 112 -0.89 20.71 -23.91
CA ILE A 112 -1.79 20.20 -22.86
C ILE A 112 -1.03 19.24 -21.95
N PHE A 113 -0.34 18.25 -22.51
CA PHE A 113 0.49 17.32 -21.73
C PHE A 113 1.59 18.06 -20.97
N LEU A 114 2.24 19.06 -21.56
CA LEU A 114 3.31 19.81 -20.91
C LEU A 114 2.81 20.58 -19.68
N VAL A 115 1.76 21.38 -19.85
CA VAL A 115 1.23 22.20 -18.75
C VAL A 115 0.61 21.31 -17.68
N LEU A 116 -0.09 20.24 -18.07
CA LEU A 116 -0.60 19.25 -17.12
C LEU A 116 0.53 18.61 -16.30
N ALA A 117 1.64 18.25 -16.94
CA ALA A 117 2.81 17.73 -16.23
C ALA A 117 3.40 18.74 -15.26
N MET A 118 3.55 20.01 -15.65
CA MET A 118 4.04 21.08 -14.78
C MET A 118 3.11 21.28 -13.56
N VAL A 119 1.79 21.26 -13.77
CA VAL A 119 0.79 21.37 -12.69
C VAL A 119 0.93 20.22 -11.71
N LEU A 120 0.93 18.97 -12.19
CA LEU A 120 0.99 17.79 -11.33
C LEU A 120 2.33 17.63 -10.61
N ARG A 121 3.45 17.99 -11.26
CA ARG A 121 4.77 18.04 -10.61
C ARG A 121 4.85 19.12 -9.54
N ARG A 122 4.18 20.27 -9.75
CA ARG A 122 4.26 21.38 -8.80
C ARG A 122 3.30 21.22 -7.62
N LYS A 123 2.07 20.80 -7.87
CA LYS A 123 0.97 20.68 -6.89
C LYS A 123 0.32 19.29 -6.97
N PRO A 124 1.05 18.23 -6.59
CA PRO A 124 0.59 16.85 -6.76
C PRO A 124 -0.71 16.53 -5.97
N ASP A 125 -0.97 17.20 -4.84
CA ASP A 125 -2.21 17.05 -4.07
C ASP A 125 -3.49 17.36 -4.87
N VAL A 126 -3.40 18.15 -5.95
CA VAL A 126 -4.55 18.43 -6.82
C VAL A 126 -5.16 17.13 -7.36
N LEU A 127 -4.31 16.14 -7.69
CA LEU A 127 -4.79 14.85 -8.20
C LEU A 127 -5.46 13.99 -7.13
N ILE A 128 -5.06 14.13 -5.86
CA ILE A 128 -5.74 13.49 -4.72
C ILE A 128 -7.17 14.04 -4.59
N ASN A 129 -7.33 15.36 -4.65
CA ASN A 129 -8.66 15.99 -4.55
C ASN A 129 -9.61 15.58 -5.69
N LEU A 130 -9.06 15.19 -6.84
CA LEU A 130 -9.83 14.73 -7.99
C LEU A 130 -10.12 13.22 -7.99
N LEU A 131 -9.53 12.46 -7.07
CA LEU A 131 -9.65 11.00 -7.04
C LEU A 131 -11.10 10.49 -6.97
N PRO A 132 -12.03 11.10 -6.20
CA PRO A 132 -13.43 10.69 -6.22
C PRO A 132 -14.06 10.84 -7.60
N ASN A 133 -13.82 11.97 -8.28
CA ASN A 133 -14.33 12.21 -9.63
C ASN A 133 -13.76 11.21 -10.64
N LEU A 134 -12.45 10.92 -10.59
CA LEU A 134 -11.81 9.92 -11.46
C LEU A 134 -12.34 8.49 -11.21
N SER A 135 -12.74 8.19 -9.98
CA SER A 135 -13.17 6.86 -9.56
C SER A 135 -14.67 6.63 -9.73
N GLU A 136 -15.51 7.65 -9.63
CA GLU A 136 -16.98 7.52 -9.70
C GLU A 136 -17.52 7.79 -11.12
N ASN A 137 -16.81 8.60 -11.90
CA ASN A 137 -17.27 8.98 -13.23
C ASN A 137 -16.75 8.01 -14.30
N SER A 138 -17.66 7.29 -14.95
CA SER A 138 -17.36 6.33 -16.01
C SER A 138 -16.60 6.95 -17.20
N LYS A 139 -16.69 8.27 -17.39
CA LYS A 139 -15.90 9.02 -18.37
C LYS A 139 -14.39 8.86 -18.18
N TYR A 140 -13.90 8.67 -16.96
CA TYR A 140 -12.46 8.53 -16.68
C TYR A 140 -12.03 7.08 -16.47
N GLN A 141 -12.97 6.14 -16.45
CA GLN A 141 -12.70 4.71 -16.30
C GLN A 141 -12.54 4.02 -17.67
N GLY A 142 -11.68 3.02 -17.73
CA GLY A 142 -11.47 2.20 -18.94
C GLY A 142 -10.01 1.77 -19.10
N GLN A 143 -9.79 0.64 -19.78
CA GLN A 143 -8.44 0.14 -20.05
C GLN A 143 -7.65 1.07 -20.98
N ASP A 144 -8.32 1.69 -21.93
CA ASP A 144 -7.75 2.65 -22.89
C ASP A 144 -7.27 3.95 -22.21
N LYS A 145 -7.87 4.29 -21.06
CA LYS A 145 -7.56 5.49 -20.27
C LYS A 145 -6.47 5.25 -19.23
N LEU A 146 -6.28 4.00 -18.79
CA LEU A 146 -5.35 3.62 -17.72
C LEU A 146 -3.94 4.18 -17.94
N THR A 147 -3.42 4.14 -19.16
CA THR A 147 -2.08 4.62 -19.48
C THR A 147 -1.92 6.13 -19.27
N VAL A 148 -2.95 6.92 -19.59
CA VAL A 148 -2.95 8.38 -19.33
C VAL A 148 -3.01 8.65 -17.84
N ILE A 149 -3.87 7.94 -17.11
CA ILE A 149 -3.97 8.06 -15.65
C ILE A 149 -2.64 7.68 -14.98
N ILE A 150 -1.98 6.60 -15.41
CA ILE A 150 -0.66 6.21 -14.92
C ILE A 150 0.37 7.30 -15.21
N TRP A 151 0.40 7.85 -16.42
CA TRP A 151 1.30 8.95 -16.74
C TRP A 151 1.04 10.17 -15.83
N MET A 152 -0.22 10.52 -15.53
CA MET A 152 -0.55 11.60 -14.59
C MET A 152 -0.02 11.31 -13.18
N VAL A 153 -0.17 10.07 -12.68
CA VAL A 153 0.38 9.65 -11.39
C VAL A 153 1.91 9.72 -11.40
N VAL A 154 2.57 9.39 -12.51
CA VAL A 154 4.02 9.59 -12.67
C VAL A 154 4.38 11.07 -12.54
N GLN A 155 3.62 11.98 -13.12
CA GLN A 155 3.89 13.42 -12.97
C GLN A 155 3.72 13.88 -11.51
N ALA A 156 2.70 13.39 -10.81
CA ALA A 156 2.52 13.67 -9.39
C ALA A 156 3.67 13.10 -8.52
N CYS A 157 4.12 11.88 -8.84
CA CYS A 157 5.24 11.21 -8.18
C CYS A 157 6.56 11.99 -8.29
N GLN A 158 6.80 12.67 -9.42
CA GLN A 158 7.97 13.52 -9.60
C GLN A 158 7.95 14.76 -8.68
N GLY A 159 6.77 15.21 -8.26
CA GLY A 159 6.58 16.30 -7.31
C GLY A 159 6.63 15.86 -5.84
N ASP A 160 5.98 14.75 -5.53
CA ASP A 160 5.92 14.16 -4.19
C ASP A 160 5.76 12.63 -4.30
N LEU A 161 6.78 11.90 -3.85
CA LEU A 161 6.84 10.44 -3.91
C LEU A 161 5.70 9.78 -3.11
N ALA A 162 5.31 10.37 -1.97
CA ALA A 162 4.25 9.86 -1.13
C ALA A 162 2.89 10.03 -1.81
N VAL A 163 2.65 11.15 -2.51
CA VAL A 163 1.44 11.33 -3.32
C VAL A 163 1.38 10.31 -4.45
N GLY A 164 2.50 10.03 -5.11
CA GLY A 164 2.59 8.99 -6.13
C GLY A 164 2.16 7.61 -5.60
N LEU A 165 2.69 7.20 -4.45
CA LEU A 165 2.31 5.92 -3.84
C LEU A 165 0.85 5.90 -3.36
N TYR A 166 0.37 7.01 -2.79
CA TYR A 166 -1.03 7.16 -2.39
C TYR A 166 -1.97 6.92 -3.58
N LEU A 167 -1.77 7.63 -4.69
CA LEU A 167 -2.59 7.48 -5.90
C LEU A 167 -2.48 6.08 -6.48
N TRP A 168 -1.28 5.48 -6.43
CA TRP A 168 -1.09 4.10 -6.85
C TRP A 168 -1.93 3.13 -6.02
N ALA A 169 -1.86 3.20 -4.68
CA ALA A 169 -2.56 2.26 -3.80
C ALA A 169 -4.08 2.45 -3.80
N HIS A 170 -4.55 3.69 -3.93
CA HIS A 170 -5.99 4.02 -3.84
C HIS A 170 -6.74 3.93 -5.16
N HIS A 171 -6.07 4.02 -6.31
CA HIS A 171 -6.74 4.07 -7.62
C HIS A 171 -6.15 3.14 -8.69
N ILE A 172 -4.83 2.96 -8.71
CA ILE A 172 -4.17 2.11 -9.72
C ILE A 172 -4.20 0.62 -9.33
N LEU A 173 -3.80 0.30 -8.10
CA LEU A 173 -3.78 -1.07 -7.59
C LEU A 173 -5.17 -1.73 -7.62
N PRO A 174 -6.29 -1.08 -7.24
CA PRO A 174 -7.62 -1.67 -7.30
C PRO A 174 -8.07 -2.13 -8.69
N VAL A 175 -7.45 -1.63 -9.77
CA VAL A 175 -7.69 -2.14 -11.14
C VAL A 175 -7.43 -3.64 -11.22
N LEU A 176 -6.52 -4.18 -10.39
CA LEU A 176 -6.22 -5.60 -10.30
C LEU A 176 -7.32 -6.44 -9.64
N GLY A 177 -8.16 -5.85 -8.79
CA GLY A 177 -9.30 -6.52 -8.17
C GLY A 177 -10.54 -6.59 -9.06
N GLY A 178 -10.56 -5.85 -10.16
CA GLY A 178 -11.68 -5.81 -11.11
C GLY A 178 -11.49 -6.69 -12.34
N LYS A 179 -12.40 -6.56 -13.32
CA LYS A 179 -12.36 -7.28 -14.62
C LYS A 179 -11.03 -7.11 -15.38
N SER A 180 -10.35 -5.98 -15.15
CA SER A 180 -9.06 -5.66 -15.79
C SER A 180 -7.85 -6.33 -15.14
N GLY A 181 -8.00 -6.97 -13.98
CA GLY A 181 -6.89 -7.60 -13.26
C GLY A 181 -6.32 -8.85 -13.94
N SER A 182 -7.09 -9.49 -14.83
CA SER A 182 -6.61 -10.58 -15.67
C SER A 182 -5.82 -10.10 -16.89
N ASN A 183 -5.91 -8.80 -17.26
CA ASN A 183 -5.20 -8.24 -18.40
C ASN A 183 -3.69 -8.11 -18.09
N PRO A 184 -2.79 -8.79 -18.84
CA PRO A 184 -1.36 -8.73 -18.59
C PRO A 184 -0.75 -7.33 -18.74
N GLN A 185 -1.25 -6.52 -19.69
CA GLN A 185 -0.77 -5.16 -19.93
C GLN A 185 -1.16 -4.24 -18.78
N SER A 186 -2.40 -4.31 -18.30
CA SER A 186 -2.84 -3.53 -17.12
C SER A 186 -1.99 -3.89 -15.89
N ARG A 187 -1.74 -5.18 -15.67
CA ARG A 187 -0.90 -5.65 -14.57
C ARG A 187 0.54 -5.16 -14.68
N ASP A 188 1.11 -5.22 -15.88
CA ASP A 188 2.46 -4.72 -16.15
C ASP A 188 2.58 -3.22 -15.90
N LEU A 189 1.60 -2.42 -16.35
CA LEU A 189 1.56 -0.98 -16.12
C LEU A 189 1.45 -0.63 -14.63
N VAL A 190 0.62 -1.35 -13.87
CA VAL A 190 0.51 -1.20 -12.40
C VAL A 190 1.86 -1.46 -11.72
N LEU A 191 2.58 -2.50 -12.14
CA LEU A 191 3.91 -2.84 -11.62
C LEU A 191 4.97 -1.79 -12.00
N GLN A 192 5.04 -1.39 -13.27
CA GLN A 192 6.03 -0.43 -13.74
C GLN A 192 5.97 0.90 -12.97
N LEU A 193 4.76 1.36 -12.62
CA LEU A 193 4.57 2.58 -11.84
C LEU A 193 5.15 2.44 -10.42
N VAL A 194 4.80 1.38 -9.69
CA VAL A 194 5.28 1.20 -8.31
C VAL A 194 6.76 0.85 -8.27
N GLU A 195 7.27 0.05 -9.21
CA GLU A 195 8.71 -0.22 -9.32
C GLU A 195 9.51 1.07 -9.50
N ARG A 196 9.01 2.01 -10.32
CA ARG A 196 9.62 3.34 -10.46
C ARG A 196 9.59 4.11 -9.14
N ILE A 197 8.47 4.11 -8.42
CA ILE A 197 8.35 4.76 -7.10
C ILE A 197 9.38 4.18 -6.13
N LEU A 198 9.52 2.86 -6.09
CA LEU A 198 10.41 2.18 -5.15
C LEU A 198 11.89 2.25 -5.55
N ALA A 199 12.19 2.45 -6.84
CA ALA A 199 13.55 2.63 -7.34
C ALA A 199 14.17 4.01 -6.99
N VAL A 200 13.38 4.96 -6.50
CA VAL A 200 13.88 6.28 -6.08
C VAL A 200 14.89 6.12 -4.92
N PRO A 201 16.06 6.77 -4.97
CA PRO A 201 17.01 6.72 -3.86
C PRO A 201 16.35 7.12 -2.54
N LYS A 202 16.55 6.28 -1.50
CA LYS A 202 15.95 6.45 -0.17
C LYS A 202 14.42 6.35 -0.13
N ALA A 203 13.77 5.78 -1.16
CA ALA A 203 12.31 5.60 -1.22
C ALA A 203 11.72 4.99 0.06
N ARG A 204 12.31 3.91 0.58
CA ARG A 204 11.84 3.27 1.83
C ARG A 204 11.75 4.26 2.99
N GLY A 205 12.80 5.06 3.23
CA GLY A 205 12.82 6.04 4.31
C GLY A 205 11.79 7.15 4.11
N ILE A 206 11.67 7.66 2.88
CA ILE A 206 10.69 8.70 2.54
C ILE A 206 9.26 8.19 2.76
N LEU A 207 8.94 7.00 2.24
CA LEU A 207 7.59 6.45 2.25
C LEU A 207 7.16 5.98 3.65
N VAL A 208 8.05 5.35 4.42
CA VAL A 208 7.76 4.93 5.80
C VAL A 208 7.54 6.13 6.71
N ASN A 209 8.37 7.18 6.58
CA ASN A 209 8.21 8.40 7.38
C ASN A 209 6.94 9.19 7.03
N ASN A 210 6.43 9.03 5.80
CA ASN A 210 5.20 9.67 5.32
C ASN A 210 4.04 8.68 5.19
N ALA A 211 4.07 7.53 5.87
CA ALA A 211 3.08 6.46 5.74
C ALA A 211 1.64 6.90 6.04
N VAL A 212 1.49 7.98 6.83
CA VAL A 212 0.20 8.64 7.10
C VAL A 212 0.30 10.10 6.63
N ARG A 213 -0.62 10.52 5.75
CA ARG A 213 -0.74 11.87 5.22
C ARG A 213 -2.15 12.39 5.48
N LYS A 214 -2.28 13.54 6.15
CA LYS A 214 -3.58 14.20 6.44
C LYS A 214 -4.63 13.25 7.06
N GLY A 215 -4.19 12.28 7.87
CA GLY A 215 -5.05 11.29 8.52
C GLY A 215 -5.30 10.01 7.71
N GLU A 216 -4.89 9.97 6.44
CA GLU A 216 -5.05 8.81 5.56
C GLU A 216 -3.73 8.08 5.35
N ARG A 217 -3.80 6.77 5.10
CA ARG A 217 -2.60 5.94 4.87
C ARG A 217 -2.22 5.93 3.39
N LEU A 218 -0.92 5.94 3.11
CA LEU A 218 -0.41 5.73 1.75
C LEU A 218 -0.86 4.37 1.21
N VAL A 219 -0.71 3.31 2.03
CA VAL A 219 -1.22 1.96 1.72
C VAL A 219 -2.30 1.61 2.75
N PRO A 220 -3.59 1.72 2.41
CA PRO A 220 -4.68 1.37 3.32
C PRO A 220 -4.81 -0.15 3.51
N PRO A 221 -5.52 -0.62 4.56
CA PRO A 221 -5.68 -2.07 4.82
C PRO A 221 -6.21 -2.88 3.63
N VAL A 222 -7.14 -2.33 2.86
CA VAL A 222 -7.70 -2.99 1.65
C VAL A 222 -6.64 -3.14 0.55
N ALA A 223 -5.75 -2.16 0.40
CA ALA A 223 -4.65 -2.24 -0.55
C ALA A 223 -3.59 -3.26 -0.10
N LEU A 224 -3.32 -3.35 1.21
CA LEU A 224 -2.44 -4.38 1.78
C LEU A 224 -3.01 -5.79 1.56
N ASP A 225 -4.32 -5.96 1.73
CA ASP A 225 -5.00 -7.22 1.46
C ASP A 225 -4.89 -7.59 -0.03
N LEU A 226 -5.17 -6.67 -0.96
CA LEU A 226 -4.98 -6.92 -2.38
C LEU A 226 -3.51 -7.25 -2.73
N LEU A 227 -2.55 -6.58 -2.09
CA LEU A 227 -1.12 -6.86 -2.22
C LEU A 227 -0.75 -8.29 -1.81
N LEU A 228 -1.31 -8.78 -0.70
CA LEU A 228 -1.12 -10.17 -0.26
C LEU A 228 -1.55 -11.15 -1.35
N HIS A 229 -2.74 -10.97 -1.92
CA HIS A 229 -3.28 -11.87 -2.93
C HIS A 229 -2.50 -11.86 -4.25
N VAL A 230 -1.96 -10.71 -4.68
CA VAL A 230 -1.17 -10.63 -5.92
C VAL A 230 0.28 -11.09 -5.74
N ALA A 231 0.83 -10.99 -4.53
CA ALA A 231 2.18 -11.46 -4.21
C ALA A 231 2.21 -12.96 -3.89
N PHE A 232 1.19 -13.49 -3.21
CA PHE A 232 1.12 -14.88 -2.79
C PHE A 232 -0.11 -15.63 -3.33
N PRO A 233 -0.36 -15.63 -4.65
CA PRO A 233 -1.48 -16.38 -5.22
C PRO A 233 -1.24 -17.90 -5.11
N ALA A 234 -2.31 -18.68 -5.28
CA ALA A 234 -2.19 -20.14 -5.40
C ALA A 234 -1.19 -20.53 -6.51
N SER A 235 -0.51 -21.66 -6.34
CA SER A 235 0.54 -22.13 -7.28
C SER A 235 0.06 -22.19 -8.73
N SER A 236 -1.21 -22.54 -8.97
CA SER A 236 -1.84 -22.60 -10.29
C SER A 236 -2.11 -21.22 -10.92
N ALA A 237 -2.18 -20.16 -10.12
CA ALA A 237 -2.45 -18.79 -10.55
C ALA A 237 -1.19 -17.92 -10.66
N ARG A 238 -0.01 -18.48 -10.36
CA ARG A 238 1.27 -17.77 -10.49
C ARG A 238 1.56 -17.45 -11.95
N VAL A 239 2.01 -16.23 -12.20
CA VAL A 239 2.44 -15.73 -13.52
C VAL A 239 3.77 -15.02 -13.39
N LYS A 240 4.43 -14.67 -14.51
CA LYS A 240 5.70 -13.91 -14.48
C LYS A 240 5.64 -12.62 -13.67
N ALA A 241 4.48 -11.97 -13.63
CA ALA A 241 4.27 -10.76 -12.85
C ALA A 241 4.24 -11.01 -11.33
N THR A 242 3.98 -12.24 -10.87
CA THR A 242 3.96 -12.61 -9.44
C THR A 242 5.31 -12.36 -8.79
N GLU A 243 6.42 -12.76 -9.42
CA GLU A 243 7.78 -12.54 -8.91
C GLU A 243 8.09 -11.05 -8.70
N ARG A 244 7.53 -10.18 -9.56
CA ARG A 244 7.68 -8.73 -9.43
C ARG A 244 6.88 -8.19 -8.25
N PHE A 245 5.67 -8.70 -8.01
CA PHE A 245 4.89 -8.36 -6.82
C PHE A 245 5.60 -8.83 -5.54
N GLU A 246 6.15 -10.04 -5.53
CA GLU A 246 6.93 -10.56 -4.40
C GLU A 246 8.14 -9.67 -4.08
N ALA A 247 8.84 -9.17 -5.11
CA ALA A 247 10.00 -8.29 -4.92
C ALA A 247 9.64 -6.94 -4.28
N ILE A 248 8.51 -6.33 -4.66
CA ILE A 248 8.09 -5.02 -4.13
C ILE A 248 7.32 -5.12 -2.81
N TYR A 249 6.73 -6.29 -2.53
CA TYR A 249 5.82 -6.51 -1.41
C TYR A 249 6.42 -6.14 -0.03
N PRO A 250 7.66 -6.52 0.33
CA PRO A 250 8.20 -6.23 1.66
C PRO A 250 8.22 -4.73 1.99
N LEU A 251 8.60 -3.89 1.03
CA LEU A 251 8.64 -2.44 1.23
C LEU A 251 7.22 -1.87 1.36
N LEU A 252 6.29 -2.32 0.52
CA LEU A 252 4.89 -1.86 0.59
C LEU A 252 4.20 -2.31 1.89
N LYS A 253 4.51 -3.51 2.38
CA LYS A 253 4.09 -3.98 3.71
C LYS A 253 4.64 -3.06 4.80
N ASP A 254 5.94 -2.73 4.77
CA ASP A 254 6.54 -1.82 5.75
C ASP A 254 5.81 -0.47 5.78
N VAL A 255 5.46 0.09 4.62
CA VAL A 255 4.71 1.34 4.52
C VAL A 255 3.28 1.18 5.05
N ALA A 256 2.60 0.08 4.74
CA ALA A 256 1.24 -0.18 5.22
C ALA A 256 1.17 -0.29 6.75
N LEU A 257 2.17 -0.94 7.36
CA LEU A 257 2.27 -1.18 8.80
C LEU A 257 2.94 -0.04 9.58
N ALA A 258 3.56 0.93 8.89
CA ALA A 258 4.22 2.06 9.52
C ALA A 258 3.25 3.03 10.21
N GLY A 259 3.75 3.76 11.21
CA GLY A 259 3.02 4.78 11.96
C GLY A 259 3.39 4.75 13.45
N SER A 260 2.87 5.70 14.23
CA SER A 260 3.23 5.85 15.64
C SER A 260 2.65 4.71 16.50
N PRO A 261 3.50 3.88 17.14
CA PRO A 261 3.04 2.79 18.01
C PRO A 261 2.16 3.31 19.15
N GLY A 262 1.12 2.54 19.51
CA GLY A 262 0.20 2.88 20.61
C GLY A 262 -0.79 4.02 20.33
N SER A 263 -0.66 4.74 19.22
CA SER A 263 -1.61 5.80 18.83
C SER A 263 -3.03 5.25 18.57
N LYS A 264 -4.05 6.09 18.77
CA LYS A 264 -5.46 5.73 18.50
C LYS A 264 -5.67 5.26 17.05
N ALA A 265 -5.06 5.96 16.10
CA ALA A 265 -5.11 5.59 14.69
C ALA A 265 -4.44 4.24 14.41
N MET A 266 -3.28 3.96 15.03
CA MET A 266 -2.62 2.66 14.88
C MET A 266 -3.47 1.52 15.45
N LYS A 267 -4.07 1.71 16.62
CA LYS A 267 -4.95 0.72 17.25
C LYS A 267 -6.16 0.37 16.37
N GLN A 268 -6.79 1.38 15.76
CA GLN A 268 -7.91 1.19 14.84
C GLN A 268 -7.49 0.43 13.58
N VAL A 269 -6.35 0.79 13.01
CA VAL A 269 -5.84 0.13 11.80
C VAL A 269 -5.46 -1.32 12.07
N ALA A 270 -4.85 -1.62 13.23
CA ALA A 270 -4.54 -2.99 13.63
C ALA A 270 -5.81 -3.87 13.67
N LEU A 271 -6.93 -3.35 14.18
CA LEU A 271 -8.21 -4.06 14.17
C LEU A 271 -8.75 -4.30 12.75
N GLN A 272 -8.63 -3.30 11.87
CA GLN A 272 -9.04 -3.43 10.46
C GLN A 272 -8.20 -4.47 9.72
N ILE A 273 -6.88 -4.41 9.86
CA ILE A 273 -5.94 -5.36 9.26
C ILE A 273 -6.17 -6.76 9.81
N GLN A 274 -6.39 -6.91 11.13
CA GLN A 274 -6.71 -8.20 11.75
C GLN A 274 -7.96 -8.85 11.12
N THR A 275 -9.00 -8.04 10.88
CA THR A 275 -10.26 -8.51 10.29
C THR A 275 -10.09 -9.00 8.84
N LEU A 276 -9.18 -8.39 8.08
CA LEU A 276 -8.86 -8.83 6.72
C LEU A 276 -7.99 -10.09 6.77
N THR A 277 -6.85 -10.02 7.46
CA THR A 277 -5.84 -11.09 7.50
C THR A 277 -6.34 -12.42 8.05
N VAL A 278 -7.30 -12.44 8.97
CA VAL A 278 -7.91 -13.70 9.44
C VAL A 278 -8.67 -14.43 8.33
N LYS A 279 -9.33 -13.69 7.43
CA LYS A 279 -10.04 -14.27 6.29
C LYS A 279 -9.03 -14.78 5.27
N THR A 280 -8.06 -13.94 4.92
CA THR A 280 -6.96 -14.25 4.01
C THR A 280 -6.17 -15.49 4.46
N ALA A 281 -5.96 -15.65 5.77
CA ALA A 281 -5.26 -16.79 6.33
C ALA A 281 -6.03 -18.12 6.19
N GLY A 282 -7.36 -18.05 6.05
CA GLY A 282 -8.26 -19.20 5.93
C GLY A 282 -8.53 -19.63 4.48
N GLU A 283 -7.87 -19.04 3.47
CA GLU A 283 -8.15 -19.34 2.06
C GLU A 283 -7.50 -20.63 1.55
N GLY A 284 -6.79 -21.38 2.41
CA GLY A 284 -6.17 -22.66 2.04
C GLY A 284 -4.93 -22.54 1.14
N ILE A 285 -4.40 -21.32 0.93
CA ILE A 285 -3.17 -21.08 0.16
C ILE A 285 -1.98 -20.98 1.13
N PRO A 286 -1.01 -21.93 1.13
CA PRO A 286 0.00 -22.00 2.18
C PRO A 286 0.86 -20.74 2.37
N SER A 287 1.43 -20.19 1.29
CA SER A 287 2.28 -18.98 1.35
C SER A 287 1.50 -17.73 1.77
N LEU A 288 0.25 -17.62 1.30
CA LEU A 288 -0.65 -16.53 1.67
C LEU A 288 -1.03 -16.63 3.15
N SER A 289 -1.37 -17.83 3.61
CA SER A 289 -1.76 -18.11 4.99
C SER A 289 -0.63 -17.83 5.96
N GLU A 290 0.61 -18.17 5.58
CA GLU A 290 1.81 -17.89 6.38
C GLU A 290 2.05 -16.38 6.57
N GLU A 291 1.98 -15.61 5.47
CA GLU A 291 2.20 -14.16 5.53
C GLU A 291 1.03 -13.45 6.24
N ALA A 292 -0.21 -13.82 5.95
CA ALA A 292 -1.39 -13.27 6.62
C ALA A 292 -1.38 -13.56 8.13
N SER A 293 -0.98 -14.77 8.54
CA SER A 293 -0.79 -15.13 9.95
C SER A 293 0.28 -14.27 10.62
N SER A 294 1.37 -13.96 9.92
CA SER A 294 2.44 -13.10 10.44
C SER A 294 1.96 -11.67 10.68
N ILE A 295 1.15 -11.11 9.76
CA ILE A 295 0.54 -9.79 9.94
C ILE A 295 -0.53 -9.81 11.03
N PHE A 296 -1.33 -10.87 11.13
CA PHE A 296 -2.30 -11.03 12.21
C PHE A 296 -1.63 -10.97 13.60
N ILE A 297 -0.52 -11.69 13.76
CA ILE A 297 0.27 -11.65 15.01
C ILE A 297 0.82 -10.25 15.26
N TRP A 298 1.28 -9.55 14.23
CA TRP A 298 1.70 -8.15 14.38
C TRP A 298 0.56 -7.27 14.94
N CYS A 299 -0.69 -7.47 14.52
CA CYS A 299 -1.84 -6.72 15.06
C CYS A 299 -2.03 -6.95 16.56
N LEU A 300 -1.80 -8.18 17.07
CA LEU A 300 -1.87 -8.49 18.51
C LEU A 300 -0.84 -7.71 19.34
N VAL A 301 0.32 -7.40 18.75
CA VAL A 301 1.36 -6.56 19.39
C VAL A 301 0.91 -5.09 19.41
N GLN A 302 0.28 -4.63 18.34
CA GLN A 302 -0.09 -3.21 18.20
C GLN A 302 -1.31 -2.79 19.02
N ASN A 303 -2.27 -3.70 19.23
CA ASN A 303 -3.50 -3.38 19.95
C ASN A 303 -3.99 -4.54 20.82
N PRO A 304 -4.03 -4.37 22.16
CA PRO A 304 -4.59 -5.38 23.06
C PRO A 304 -6.05 -5.76 22.78
N ASP A 305 -6.86 -4.87 22.20
CA ASP A 305 -8.24 -5.19 21.84
C ASP A 305 -8.33 -6.22 20.70
N CYS A 306 -7.25 -6.44 19.94
CA CYS A 306 -7.18 -7.52 18.97
C CYS A 306 -7.32 -8.90 19.62
N TYR A 307 -6.94 -9.09 20.89
CA TYR A 307 -7.18 -10.34 21.61
C TYR A 307 -8.67 -10.61 21.87
N LYS A 308 -9.42 -9.56 22.23
CA LYS A 308 -10.88 -9.66 22.42
C LYS A 308 -11.59 -9.95 21.10
N GLN A 309 -11.14 -9.30 20.02
CA GLN A 309 -11.66 -9.57 18.69
C GLN A 309 -11.34 -11.00 18.24
N TRP A 310 -10.10 -11.45 18.48
CA TRP A 310 -9.68 -12.81 18.17
C TRP A 310 -10.53 -13.85 18.90
N ASP A 311 -10.83 -13.61 20.18
CA ASP A 311 -11.73 -14.45 20.97
C ASP A 311 -13.11 -14.61 20.32
N LYS A 312 -13.70 -13.50 19.85
CA LYS A 312 -15.04 -13.50 19.23
C LYS A 312 -15.10 -14.28 17.92
N ILE A 313 -14.07 -14.17 17.09
CA ILE A 313 -14.06 -14.73 15.72
C ILE A 313 -13.44 -16.14 15.63
N TYR A 314 -13.03 -16.69 16.76
CA TYR A 314 -12.20 -17.90 16.80
C TYR A 314 -12.87 -19.14 16.20
N GLU A 315 -14.09 -19.45 16.65
CA GLU A 315 -14.79 -20.67 16.23
C GLU A 315 -15.20 -20.61 14.75
N ASP A 316 -15.54 -19.42 14.26
CA ASP A 316 -15.97 -19.20 12.87
C ASP A 316 -14.82 -19.34 11.87
N ASN A 317 -13.57 -19.10 12.30
CA ASN A 317 -12.39 -19.07 11.44
C ASN A 317 -11.35 -20.13 11.84
N ILE A 318 -11.79 -21.31 12.28
CA ILE A 318 -10.91 -22.30 12.92
C ILE A 318 -9.70 -22.70 12.06
N GLU A 319 -9.86 -22.83 10.74
CA GLU A 319 -8.75 -23.14 9.82
C GLU A 319 -7.66 -22.06 9.84
N ALA A 320 -8.06 -20.79 9.70
CA ALA A 320 -7.15 -19.65 9.83
C ALA A 320 -6.49 -19.62 11.22
N ASN A 321 -7.25 -19.91 12.28
CA ASN A 321 -6.74 -19.90 13.64
C ASN A 321 -5.73 -21.01 13.91
N VAL A 322 -5.88 -22.18 13.29
CA VAL A 322 -4.85 -23.24 13.33
C VAL A 322 -3.55 -22.72 12.72
N ALA A 323 -3.60 -22.06 11.56
CA ALA A 323 -2.42 -21.47 10.92
C ALA A 323 -1.76 -20.38 11.79
N ILE A 324 -2.56 -19.47 12.35
CA ILE A 324 -2.10 -18.39 13.24
C ILE A 324 -1.44 -18.97 14.50
N LEU A 325 -2.08 -19.96 15.15
CA LEU A 325 -1.54 -20.61 16.35
C LEU A 325 -0.26 -21.40 16.06
N ARG A 326 -0.20 -22.08 14.91
CA ARG A 326 1.01 -22.76 14.44
C ARG A 326 2.16 -21.76 14.28
N LYS A 327 1.92 -20.66 13.56
CA LYS A 327 2.92 -19.60 13.32
C LYS A 327 3.37 -18.94 14.63
N LEU A 328 2.44 -18.67 15.54
CA LEU A 328 2.74 -18.14 16.89
C LEU A 328 3.60 -19.10 17.71
N SER A 329 3.36 -20.41 17.60
CA SER A 329 4.17 -21.45 18.22
C SER A 329 5.57 -21.54 17.59
N GLU A 330 5.70 -21.44 16.28
CA GLU A 330 6.99 -21.48 15.58
C GLU A 330 7.86 -20.26 15.91
N ASN A 331 7.27 -19.07 15.86
CA ASN A 331 7.96 -17.79 16.04
C ASN A 331 7.95 -17.27 17.49
N TRP A 332 7.71 -18.16 18.46
CA TRP A 332 7.48 -17.79 19.86
C TRP A 332 8.54 -16.86 20.45
N LYS A 333 9.84 -17.14 20.21
CA LYS A 333 10.95 -16.36 20.79
C LYS A 333 10.93 -14.90 20.33
N GLU A 334 10.66 -14.68 19.04
CA GLU A 334 10.58 -13.33 18.47
C GLU A 334 9.37 -12.60 19.05
N ILE A 335 8.23 -13.29 19.14
CA ILE A 335 6.97 -12.70 19.58
C ILE A 335 7.02 -12.38 21.08
N SER A 336 7.53 -13.29 21.92
CA SER A 336 7.65 -13.09 23.37
C SER A 336 8.54 -11.90 23.73
N SER A 337 9.53 -11.56 22.89
CA SER A 337 10.40 -10.40 23.09
C SER A 337 9.72 -9.06 22.76
N LYS A 338 8.70 -9.07 21.89
CA LYS A 338 7.98 -7.88 21.43
C LYS A 338 6.76 -7.53 22.28
N HIS A 339 6.22 -8.49 23.04
CA HIS A 339 5.10 -8.25 23.95
C HIS A 339 5.59 -7.74 25.30
N SER A 340 5.08 -6.58 25.72
CA SER A 340 5.29 -6.07 27.09
C SER A 340 4.61 -6.92 28.16
N SER A 341 3.53 -7.63 27.82
CA SER A 341 2.86 -8.60 28.66
C SER A 341 2.26 -9.73 27.82
N LEU A 342 2.44 -10.97 28.29
CA LEU A 342 1.87 -12.18 27.71
C LEU A 342 0.54 -12.60 28.37
N GLN A 343 0.06 -11.84 29.37
CA GLN A 343 -1.17 -12.16 30.09
C GLN A 343 -2.40 -12.19 29.16
N PRO A 344 -2.65 -11.19 28.29
CA PRO A 344 -3.82 -11.21 27.39
C PRO A 344 -3.82 -12.44 26.49
N LEU A 345 -2.64 -12.83 25.98
CA LEU A 345 -2.50 -14.04 25.18
C LEU A 345 -2.85 -15.29 25.99
N GLY A 346 -2.35 -15.40 27.23
CA GLY A 346 -2.64 -16.52 28.11
C GLY A 346 -4.14 -16.67 28.41
N GLU A 347 -4.83 -15.56 28.66
CA GLU A 347 -6.29 -15.54 28.88
C GLU A 347 -7.07 -15.96 27.62
N THR A 348 -6.72 -15.39 26.46
CA THR A 348 -7.33 -15.77 25.17
C THR A 348 -7.12 -17.25 24.85
N LEU A 349 -5.91 -17.79 25.04
CA LEU A 349 -5.65 -19.21 24.80
C LEU A 349 -6.41 -20.13 25.76
N LYS A 350 -6.60 -19.73 27.03
CA LYS A 350 -7.45 -20.48 27.97
C LYS A 350 -8.90 -20.51 27.49
N SER A 351 -9.42 -19.37 27.01
CA SER A 351 -10.76 -19.29 26.40
C SER A 351 -10.88 -20.21 25.18
N PHE A 352 -9.89 -20.20 24.28
CA PHE A 352 -9.87 -21.11 23.12
C PHE A 352 -9.94 -22.58 23.54
N ARG A 353 -9.19 -22.99 24.56
CA ARG A 353 -9.23 -24.37 25.03
C ARG A 353 -10.61 -24.76 25.56
N GLN A 354 -11.29 -23.87 26.28
CA GLN A 354 -12.68 -24.10 26.73
C GLN A 354 -13.65 -24.25 25.54
N LYS A 355 -13.49 -23.42 24.50
CA LYS A 355 -14.28 -23.51 23.26
C LYS A 355 -14.02 -24.83 22.52
N ASN A 356 -12.74 -25.21 22.40
CA ASN A 356 -12.34 -26.47 21.77
C ASN A 356 -12.94 -27.67 22.50
N GLU A 357 -12.87 -27.71 23.83
CA GLU A 357 -13.42 -28.80 24.65
C GLU A 357 -14.94 -28.95 24.45
N LYS A 358 -15.67 -27.82 24.45
CA LYS A 358 -17.11 -27.82 24.17
C LYS A 358 -17.42 -28.43 22.80
N VAL A 359 -16.75 -27.98 21.74
CA VAL A 359 -16.98 -28.49 20.38
C VAL A 359 -16.61 -29.97 20.26
N LEU A 360 -15.51 -30.41 20.89
CA LEU A 360 -15.06 -31.80 20.83
C LEU A 360 -15.95 -32.76 21.62
N SER A 361 -16.64 -32.28 22.66
CA SER A 361 -17.60 -33.06 23.45
C SER A 361 -18.96 -33.23 22.77
N GLY A 362 -19.34 -32.33 21.86
CA GLY A 362 -20.70 -32.23 21.32
C GLY A 362 -21.06 -33.18 20.17
N GLY A 363 -20.11 -33.95 19.63
CA GLY A 363 -20.28 -34.65 18.35
C GLY A 363 -20.40 -33.67 17.17
N GLY A 364 -19.97 -34.05 15.97
CA GLY A 364 -19.97 -33.13 14.82
C GLY A 364 -19.11 -33.58 13.65
N ASP A 365 -18.98 -32.71 12.64
CA ASP A 365 -18.14 -32.96 11.47
C ASP A 365 -16.71 -33.32 11.86
N VAL A 366 -16.24 -34.49 11.41
CA VAL A 366 -14.92 -35.05 11.73
C VAL A 366 -13.80 -34.12 11.27
N THR A 367 -13.97 -33.46 10.13
CA THR A 367 -12.97 -32.55 9.55
C THR A 367 -12.80 -31.33 10.45
N ARG A 368 -13.92 -30.67 10.79
CA ARG A 368 -13.95 -29.54 11.72
C ARG A 368 -13.44 -29.93 13.11
N GLN A 369 -13.81 -31.09 13.64
CA GLN A 369 -13.27 -31.60 14.90
C GLN A 369 -11.75 -31.80 14.85
N GLY A 370 -11.20 -32.24 13.71
CA GLY A 370 -9.76 -32.34 13.48
C GLY A 370 -9.04 -31.00 13.67
N LEU A 371 -9.59 -29.92 13.09
CA LEU A 371 -9.05 -28.56 13.22
C LEU A 371 -9.07 -28.08 14.68
N PHE A 372 -10.16 -28.33 15.42
CA PHE A 372 -10.24 -27.98 16.84
C PHE A 372 -9.24 -28.76 17.72
N LYS A 373 -8.98 -30.04 17.40
CA LYS A 373 -7.93 -30.82 18.07
C LYS A 373 -6.54 -30.25 17.79
N GLU A 374 -6.28 -29.86 16.55
CA GLU A 374 -4.99 -29.26 16.16
C GLU A 374 -4.80 -27.90 16.83
N ALA A 375 -5.83 -27.06 16.86
CA ALA A 375 -5.79 -25.78 17.56
C ALA A 375 -5.52 -25.96 19.07
N ASP A 376 -6.18 -26.91 19.74
CA ASP A 376 -5.94 -27.20 21.16
C ASP A 376 -4.50 -27.66 21.43
N LYS A 377 -3.91 -28.44 20.52
CA LYS A 377 -2.49 -28.83 20.59
C LYS A 377 -1.58 -27.60 20.63
N TYR A 378 -1.75 -26.63 19.72
CA TYR A 378 -0.93 -25.41 19.73
C TYR A 378 -1.22 -24.53 20.95
N CYS A 379 -2.48 -24.40 21.37
CA CYS A 379 -2.83 -23.68 22.60
C CYS A 379 -2.10 -24.24 23.83
N LYS A 380 -2.04 -25.58 23.98
CA LYS A 380 -1.29 -26.23 25.07
C LYS A 380 0.21 -25.92 25.02
N VAL A 381 0.81 -26.02 23.84
CA VAL A 381 2.25 -25.72 23.64
C VAL A 381 2.55 -24.27 24.03
N ILE A 382 1.77 -23.32 23.55
CA ILE A 382 1.99 -21.90 23.80
C ILE A 382 1.74 -21.56 25.28
N LEU A 383 0.65 -22.07 25.88
CA LEU A 383 0.37 -21.86 27.30
C LEU A 383 1.49 -22.38 28.20
N GLY A 384 2.07 -23.54 27.89
CA GLY A 384 3.23 -24.07 28.63
C GLY A 384 4.47 -23.16 28.53
N ARG A 385 4.63 -22.45 27.42
CA ARG A 385 5.72 -21.46 27.24
C ARG A 385 5.44 -20.15 27.96
N VAL A 386 4.18 -19.69 27.98
CA VAL A 386 3.76 -18.50 28.75
C VAL A 386 3.99 -18.71 30.25
N SER A 387 3.65 -19.90 30.78
CA SER A 387 3.79 -20.22 32.21
C SER A 387 5.25 -20.42 32.65
N SER A 388 6.10 -20.99 31.80
CA SER A 388 7.52 -21.21 32.11
C SER A 388 8.36 -19.92 32.08
N GLY A 389 7.94 -18.89 31.32
CA GLY A 389 8.63 -17.59 31.27
C GLY A 389 8.56 -16.75 32.55
N HIS A 390 7.63 -17.06 33.47
CA HIS A 390 7.52 -16.39 34.79
C HIS A 390 8.18 -17.19 35.93
N GLY A 391 8.77 -18.35 35.65
CA GLY A 391 9.14 -19.35 36.65
C GLY A 391 10.64 -19.66 36.76
N CYS A 392 11.52 -18.66 36.86
CA CYS A 392 12.88 -18.89 37.38
C CYS A 392 13.57 -17.63 37.90
N VAL A 393 13.06 -17.05 38.99
CA VAL A 393 13.91 -16.33 39.95
C VAL A 393 13.86 -17.12 41.25
N LYS A 394 14.56 -18.26 41.29
CA LYS A 394 14.93 -18.86 42.58
C LYS A 394 16.04 -17.99 43.14
N ILE A 395 15.66 -17.09 44.05
CA ILE A 395 16.60 -16.38 44.93
C ILE A 395 17.36 -17.47 45.71
N VAL A 396 18.60 -17.74 45.32
CA VAL A 396 19.54 -18.50 46.14
C VAL A 396 20.11 -17.51 47.15
N VAL A 397 19.52 -17.44 48.34
CA VAL A 397 20.14 -16.78 49.48
C VAL A 397 21.23 -17.71 50.00
N PHE A 398 22.50 -17.37 49.74
CA PHE A 398 23.63 -18.00 50.42
C PHE A 398 23.76 -17.36 51.82
N THR A 399 23.36 -18.09 52.85
CA THR A 399 23.73 -17.80 54.24
C THR A 399 25.17 -18.27 54.47
N ILE A 400 26.11 -17.33 54.53
CA ILE A 400 27.48 -17.60 55.01
C ILE A 400 27.46 -17.50 56.54
N ALA A 401 27.55 -18.63 57.23
CA ALA A 401 27.89 -18.69 58.65
C ALA A 401 29.41 -18.88 58.78
N VAL A 402 30.12 -17.84 59.23
CA VAL A 402 31.51 -17.97 59.66
C VAL A 402 31.52 -18.29 61.15
N LEU A 403 31.87 -19.53 61.48
CA LEU A 403 32.28 -19.95 62.83
C LEU A 403 33.78 -19.66 62.97
N ALA A 404 34.13 -18.69 63.80
CA ALA A 404 35.49 -18.51 64.30
C ALA A 404 35.58 -19.17 65.69
N VAL A 405 36.22 -20.33 65.75
CA VAL A 405 36.76 -20.91 66.99
C VAL A 405 38.26 -21.05 66.78
N GLY A 406 39.03 -20.34 67.60
CA GLY A 406 40.48 -20.32 67.52
C GLY A 406 41.15 -21.57 68.09
N ALA A 407 42.43 -21.70 67.80
CA ALA A 407 43.40 -22.34 68.65
C ALA A 407 44.79 -21.76 68.34
N ALA A 408 45.52 -21.54 69.43
CA ALA A 408 46.74 -20.76 69.54
C ALA A 408 48.02 -21.59 69.35
N VAL A 409 49.14 -20.94 69.66
CA VAL A 409 50.48 -21.45 70.02
C VAL A 409 51.33 -21.82 68.77
N VAL A 410 52.59 -21.38 68.58
CA VAL A 410 53.72 -21.22 69.51
C VAL A 410 54.73 -20.16 69.02
N SER A 411 55.33 -19.47 69.99
CA SER A 411 56.56 -18.61 70.03
C SER A 411 57.81 -19.19 69.30
N PRO A 412 59.00 -18.53 69.16
CA PRO A 412 59.66 -17.68 70.19
C PRO A 412 60.61 -16.51 69.76
N LYS A 413 61.03 -15.73 70.80
CA LYS A 413 62.28 -14.94 71.01
C LYS A 413 62.45 -13.64 70.17
N HIS A 414 62.83 -12.49 70.71
CA HIS A 414 63.69 -12.16 71.86
C HIS A 414 63.22 -10.91 72.62
#